data_AF-A0A3M1Y6J6-F1
#
_entry.id   AF-A0A3M1Y6J6-F1
#
_cell.length_a   1.000
_cell.length_b   1.000
_cell.length_c   1.000
_cell.angle_alpha   90.00
_cell.angle_beta   90.00
_cell.angle_gamma   90.00
#
_symmetry.space_group_name_H-M   'P 1'
#
loop_
_entity.id
_entity.type
_entity.pdbx_description
1 polymer ?
#
loop_
_entity_poly.entity_id
_entity_poly.type
_entity_poly.pdbx_seq_one_letter_code
_entity_poly.pdbx_strand_id
1 'polypeptide(L)'
;MKSVLLLFGTVGFSYMLNKILLRFSRNFGVDSRQAQNIVRWAATSKPTTGGISFYITFLVGSLILLIMRPETASSSTYLALFLSATLAFMIGFADDAYGTHPSLKFLGQIFCGVILIIFGIHIEYFSVASPGLWWLDYGLTIFWVVGMMNS
;
A
#
# COMPACT_ATOMS: atom_id res chain seq x y z
N MET A 1 -14.13 9.02 20.39
CA MET A 1 -15.43 8.68 19.77
C MET A 1 -15.45 8.96 18.26
N LYS A 2 -15.14 10.17 17.79
CA LYS A 2 -15.14 10.52 16.35
C LYS A 2 -14.25 9.62 15.47
N SER A 3 -13.03 9.30 15.90
CA SER A 3 -12.13 8.41 15.14
C SER A 3 -12.58 6.95 15.09
N VAL A 4 -13.31 6.48 16.12
CA VAL A 4 -13.86 5.11 16.17
C VAL A 4 -15.00 4.96 15.16
N LEU A 5 -15.88 5.97 15.08
CA LEU A 5 -16.91 6.06 14.05
C LEU A 5 -16.34 6.06 12.63
N LEU A 6 -15.24 6.79 12.41
CA LEU A 6 -14.54 6.79 11.13
C LEU A 6 -14.04 5.39 10.77
N LEU A 7 -13.45 4.67 11.72
CA LEU A 7 -12.93 3.32 11.52
C LEU A 7 -14.04 2.32 11.14
N PHE A 8 -15.16 2.32 11.86
CA PHE A 8 -16.30 1.48 11.48
C PHE A 8 -16.91 1.89 10.13
N GLY A 9 -16.95 3.20 9.84
CA GLY A 9 -17.41 3.74 8.56
C GLY A 9 -16.52 3.29 7.39
N THR A 10 -15.19 3.35 7.54
CA THR A 10 -14.25 2.94 6.49
C THR A 10 -14.29 1.44 6.24
N VAL A 11 -14.45 0.62 7.29
CA VAL A 11 -14.64 -0.84 7.15
C VAL A 11 -15.92 -1.14 6.37
N GLY A 12 -17.04 -0.49 6.72
CA GLY A 12 -18.31 -0.65 5.99
C GLY A 12 -18.22 -0.21 4.54
N PHE A 13 -17.57 0.94 4.29
CA PHE A 13 -17.33 1.45 2.95
C PHE A 13 -16.44 0.53 2.11
N SER A 14 -15.36 0.00 2.71
CA SER A 14 -14.46 -0.96 2.06
C SER A 14 -15.20 -2.22 1.62
N TYR A 15 -16.00 -2.79 2.51
CA TYR A 15 -16.83 -3.96 2.20
C TYR A 15 -17.81 -3.69 1.05
N MET A 16 -18.47 -2.52 1.07
CA MET A 16 -19.41 -2.12 0.03
C MET A 16 -18.69 -1.93 -1.32
N LEU A 17 -17.59 -1.19 -1.34
CA LEU A 17 -16.78 -0.94 -2.55
C LEU A 17 -16.29 -2.24 -3.16
N ASN A 18 -15.72 -3.13 -2.35
CA ASN A 18 -15.23 -4.41 -2.83
C ASN A 18 -16.36 -5.22 -3.48
N LYS A 19 -17.55 -5.26 -2.87
CA LYS A 19 -18.72 -5.93 -3.45
C LYS A 19 -19.15 -5.33 -4.80
N ILE A 20 -19.13 -4.00 -4.93
CA ILE A 20 -19.45 -3.30 -6.19
C ILE A 20 -18.41 -3.64 -7.27
N LEU A 21 -17.12 -3.55 -6.94
CA LEU A 21 -16.02 -3.81 -7.87
C LEU A 21 -15.97 -5.28 -8.31
N LEU A 22 -16.26 -6.22 -7.43
CA LEU A 22 -16.40 -7.65 -7.78
C LEU A 22 -17.54 -7.87 -8.77
N ARG A 23 -18.68 -7.18 -8.60
CA ARG A 23 -19.82 -7.28 -9.52
C ARG A 23 -19.49 -6.65 -10.88
N PHE A 24 -18.80 -5.51 -10.88
CA PHE A 24 -18.35 -4.86 -12.11
C PHE A 24 -17.32 -5.71 -12.84
N SER A 25 -16.34 -6.26 -12.14
CA SER A 25 -15.29 -7.10 -12.73
C SER A 25 -15.81 -8.39 -13.35
N ARG A 26 -16.93 -8.94 -12.88
CA ARG A 26 -17.59 -10.08 -13.53
C ARG A 26 -18.29 -9.68 -14.84
N ASN A 27 -18.69 -8.42 -14.97
CA ASN A 27 -19.35 -7.89 -16.17
C ASN A 27 -18.34 -7.46 -17.25
N PHE A 28 -17.13 -7.04 -16.86
CA PHE A 28 -16.02 -6.87 -17.80
C PHE A 28 -15.50 -8.26 -18.13
N GLY A 29 -15.89 -8.77 -19.29
CA GLY A 29 -15.53 -10.10 -19.78
C GLY A 29 -14.06 -10.39 -19.49
N VAL A 30 -13.84 -11.51 -18.80
CA VAL A 30 -12.51 -12.02 -18.44
C VAL A 30 -11.69 -12.16 -19.72
N ASP A 31 -10.84 -11.17 -20.01
CA ASP A 31 -9.94 -11.26 -21.14
C ASP A 31 -8.94 -12.38 -20.79
N SER A 32 -9.14 -13.49 -21.48
CA SER A 32 -8.52 -14.80 -21.30
C SER A 32 -7.03 -14.79 -21.69
N ARG A 33 -6.24 -13.84 -21.20
CA ARG A 33 -4.81 -13.73 -21.52
C ARG A 33 -3.89 -14.50 -20.56
N GLN A 34 -4.40 -14.99 -19.43
CA GLN A 34 -3.70 -15.93 -18.54
C GLN A 34 -4.07 -17.39 -18.79
N ALA A 35 -4.64 -17.71 -19.96
CA ALA A 35 -5.03 -19.06 -20.35
C ALA A 35 -3.86 -19.97 -20.83
N GLN A 36 -2.59 -19.55 -20.69
CA GLN A 36 -1.48 -20.32 -21.26
C GLN A 36 -0.79 -21.32 -20.32
N ASN A 37 -1.17 -21.45 -19.04
CA ASN A 37 -0.79 -22.62 -18.23
C ASN A 37 -1.63 -22.74 -16.95
N ILE A 38 -2.82 -23.33 -17.07
CA ILE A 38 -3.73 -23.58 -15.94
C ILE A 38 -3.69 -25.06 -15.56
N VAL A 39 -2.91 -25.41 -14.53
CA VAL A 39 -3.18 -26.50 -13.57
C VAL A 39 -2.31 -26.20 -12.31
N ARG A 40 -2.68 -26.34 -11.04
CA ARG A 40 -3.69 -27.11 -10.29
C ARG A 40 -4.09 -26.29 -9.03
N TRP A 41 -5.39 -25.97 -8.85
CA TRP A 41 -6.13 -25.78 -7.56
C TRP A 41 -7.12 -24.60 -7.49
N ALA A 42 -7.35 -23.84 -8.56
CA ALA A 42 -8.64 -23.20 -8.82
C ALA A 42 -8.77 -22.83 -10.30
N ALA A 43 -9.81 -23.30 -10.97
CA ALA A 43 -10.04 -23.10 -12.41
C ALA A 43 -10.55 -21.68 -12.77
N THR A 44 -10.49 -20.74 -11.84
CA THR A 44 -11.04 -19.39 -12.00
C THR A 44 -9.96 -18.35 -11.72
N SER A 45 -9.62 -17.54 -12.72
CA SER A 45 -8.85 -16.32 -12.51
C SER A 45 -9.64 -15.40 -11.58
N LYS A 46 -9.07 -15.08 -10.42
CA LYS A 46 -9.64 -14.08 -9.53
C LYS A 46 -9.24 -12.71 -10.09
N PRO A 47 -10.19 -11.77 -10.24
CA PRO A 47 -9.85 -10.45 -10.75
C PRO A 47 -8.94 -9.70 -9.79
N THR A 48 -7.96 -8.96 -10.33
CA THR A 48 -7.00 -8.11 -9.61
C THR A 48 -7.62 -6.80 -9.09
N THR A 49 -8.94 -6.77 -8.87
CA THR A 49 -9.66 -5.55 -8.44
C THR A 49 -9.57 -5.27 -6.95
N GLY A 50 -9.06 -6.21 -6.15
CA GLY A 50 -8.95 -6.07 -4.70
C GLY A 50 -8.06 -4.90 -4.27
N GLY A 51 -6.85 -4.80 -4.81
CA GLY A 51 -5.89 -3.74 -4.44
C GLY A 51 -6.43 -2.32 -4.70
N ILE A 52 -7.08 -2.13 -5.84
CA ILE A 52 -7.73 -0.86 -6.21
C ILE A 52 -8.82 -0.49 -5.20
N SER A 53 -9.63 -1.47 -4.78
CA SER A 53 -10.72 -1.23 -3.81
C SER A 53 -10.19 -0.74 -2.44
N PHE A 54 -9.09 -1.34 -1.97
CA PHE A 54 -8.45 -0.94 -0.72
C PHE A 54 -7.80 0.43 -0.83
N TYR A 55 -7.15 0.73 -1.95
CA TYR A 55 -6.54 2.04 -2.14
C TYR A 55 -7.58 3.17 -2.25
N ILE A 56 -8.70 2.95 -2.94
CA ILE A 56 -9.81 3.92 -2.94
C ILE A 56 -10.36 4.13 -1.52
N THR A 57 -10.51 3.05 -0.75
CA THR A 57 -10.93 3.15 0.66
C THR A 57 -9.94 3.98 1.47
N PHE A 58 -8.63 3.75 1.27
CA PHE A 58 -7.57 4.52 1.90
C PHE A 58 -7.66 6.01 1.56
N LEU A 59 -7.83 6.37 0.28
CA LEU A 59 -7.97 7.76 -0.17
C LEU A 59 -9.22 8.45 0.42
N VAL A 60 -10.36 7.77 0.45
CA VAL A 60 -11.59 8.33 1.04
C VAL A 60 -11.43 8.48 2.55
N GLY A 61 -10.86 7.48 3.22
CA GLY A 61 -10.57 7.54 4.66
C GLY A 61 -9.60 8.66 5.02
N SER A 62 -8.55 8.86 4.21
CA SER A 62 -7.58 9.93 4.39
C SER A 62 -8.22 11.30 4.14
N LEU A 63 -9.07 11.44 3.14
CA LEU A 63 -9.80 12.69 2.88
C LEU A 63 -10.74 13.05 4.04
N ILE A 64 -11.51 12.09 4.54
CA ILE A 64 -12.40 12.31 5.69
C ILE A 64 -11.57 12.70 6.93
N LEU A 65 -10.43 12.03 7.16
CA LEU A 65 -9.52 12.37 8.25
C LEU A 65 -9.05 13.83 8.16
N LEU A 66 -8.64 14.28 6.97
CA LEU A 66 -8.21 15.66 6.74
C LEU A 66 -9.35 16.67 6.93
N ILE A 67 -10.58 16.34 6.54
CA ILE A 67 -11.75 17.21 6.79
C ILE A 67 -12.04 17.33 8.30
N MET A 68 -11.93 16.23 9.04
CA MET A 68 -12.18 16.23 10.48
C MET A 68 -11.06 16.83 11.31
N ARG A 69 -9.82 16.76 10.80
CA ARG A 69 -8.58 17.18 11.45
C ARG A 69 -7.62 17.82 10.44
N PRO A 70 -7.92 19.03 9.97
CA PRO A 70 -7.12 19.70 8.93
C PRO A 70 -5.67 19.91 9.36
N GLU A 71 -5.39 20.03 10.66
CA GLU A 71 -4.04 20.10 11.22
C GLU A 71 -3.16 18.89 10.87
N THR A 72 -3.78 17.73 10.59
CA THR A 72 -3.08 16.50 10.20
C THR A 72 -2.41 16.65 8.84
N ALA A 73 -2.92 17.51 7.95
CA ALA A 73 -2.32 17.75 6.63
C ALA A 73 -0.87 18.26 6.72
N SER A 74 -0.58 19.05 7.75
CA SER A 74 0.76 19.61 8.00
C SER A 74 1.67 18.68 8.79
N SER A 75 1.18 17.53 9.24
CA SER A 75 2.00 16.54 9.94
C SER A 75 2.97 15.86 8.97
N SER A 76 4.26 15.99 9.23
CA SER A 76 5.32 15.26 8.51
C SER A 76 5.05 13.75 8.47
N THR A 77 4.57 13.18 9.58
CA THR A 77 4.25 11.75 9.67
C THR A 77 3.11 11.36 8.72
N TYR A 78 2.05 12.17 8.65
CA TYR A 78 0.94 11.91 7.74
C TYR A 78 1.39 11.98 6.28
N LEU A 79 2.15 13.01 5.90
CA LEU A 79 2.67 13.17 4.54
C LEU A 79 3.58 12.00 4.14
N ALA A 80 4.47 11.58 5.03
CA ALA A 80 5.36 10.44 4.82
C ALA A 80 4.58 9.16 4.51
N LEU A 81 3.59 8.83 5.35
CA LEU A 81 2.77 7.63 5.21
C LEU A 81 1.91 7.71 3.94
N PHE A 82 1.31 8.86 3.67
CA PHE A 82 0.47 9.05 2.49
C PHE A 82 1.27 8.90 1.18
N LEU A 83 2.43 9.55 1.09
CA LEU A 83 3.30 9.46 -0.08
C LEU A 83 3.87 8.05 -0.27
N SER A 84 4.34 7.42 0.81
CA SER A 84 4.90 6.06 0.75
C SER A 84 3.83 5.03 0.38
N ALA A 85 2.63 5.13 0.96
CA ALA A 85 1.51 4.25 0.62
C ALA A 85 1.04 4.44 -0.83
N THR A 86 0.99 5.69 -1.30
CA THR A 86 0.65 6.01 -2.71
C THR A 86 1.67 5.42 -3.66
N LEU A 87 2.97 5.61 -3.39
CA LEU A 87 4.04 5.05 -4.22
C LEU A 87 4.01 3.52 -4.21
N ALA A 88 3.86 2.90 -3.04
CA ALA A 88 3.75 1.45 -2.89
C ALA A 88 2.57 0.89 -3.69
N PHE A 89 1.41 1.54 -3.64
CA PHE A 89 0.25 1.16 -4.45
C PHE A 89 0.51 1.33 -5.94
N MET A 90 1.14 2.44 -6.38
CA MET A 90 1.48 2.66 -7.79
C MET A 90 2.44 1.59 -8.33
N ILE A 91 3.45 1.20 -7.54
CA ILE A 91 4.38 0.12 -7.90
C ILE A 91 3.64 -1.21 -8.02
N GLY A 92 2.79 -1.55 -7.04
CA GLY A 92 2.01 -2.79 -7.07
C GLY A 92 1.02 -2.82 -8.25
N PHE A 93 0.35 -1.70 -8.51
CA PHE A 93 -0.57 -1.56 -9.63
C PHE A 93 0.14 -1.65 -10.99
N ALA A 94 1.32 -1.03 -11.12
CA ALA A 94 2.13 -1.14 -12.32
C ALA A 94 2.64 -2.58 -12.54
N ASP A 95 3.04 -3.27 -11.48
CA ASP A 95 3.46 -4.67 -11.53
C ASP A 95 2.32 -5.59 -12.01
N ASP A 96 1.12 -5.42 -11.45
CA ASP A 96 -0.07 -6.17 -11.85
C ASP A 96 -0.51 -5.89 -13.30
N ALA A 97 -0.35 -4.65 -13.77
CA ALA A 97 -0.78 -4.22 -15.10
C ALA A 97 0.21 -4.57 -16.22
N TYR A 98 1.52 -4.49 -15.94
CA TYR A 98 2.57 -4.58 -16.95
C TYR A 98 3.55 -5.75 -16.75
N GLY A 99 3.49 -6.47 -15.63
CA GLY A 99 4.48 -7.52 -15.32
C GLY A 99 5.89 -6.95 -15.26
N THR A 100 6.11 -5.96 -14.39
CA THR A 100 7.31 -5.14 -14.40
C THR A 100 8.58 -5.94 -14.11
N HIS A 101 9.73 -5.47 -14.63
CA HIS A 101 11.01 -6.09 -14.31
C HIS A 101 11.28 -6.03 -12.79
N PRO A 102 11.75 -7.13 -12.16
CA PRO A 102 11.96 -7.19 -10.71
C PRO A 102 12.83 -6.05 -10.16
N SER A 103 13.81 -5.59 -10.94
CA SER A 103 14.70 -4.48 -10.56
C SER A 103 13.96 -3.14 -10.39
N LEU A 104 12.97 -2.86 -11.23
CA LEU A 104 12.18 -1.63 -11.15
C LEU A 104 11.26 -1.66 -9.92
N LYS A 105 10.63 -2.81 -9.66
CA LYS A 105 9.83 -3.04 -8.45
C LYS A 105 10.67 -2.86 -7.18
N PHE A 106 11.84 -3.48 -7.14
CA PHE A 106 12.75 -3.37 -6.01
C PHE A 106 13.21 -1.93 -5.75
N LEU A 107 13.56 -1.19 -6.81
CA LEU A 107 13.96 0.21 -6.68
C LEU A 107 12.80 1.07 -6.14
N GLY A 108 11.58 0.83 -6.60
CA GLY A 108 10.40 1.51 -6.09
C GLY A 108 10.16 1.23 -4.60
N GLN A 109 10.36 0.00 -4.14
CA GLN A 109 10.23 -0.37 -2.73
C GLN A 109 11.31 0.32 -1.87
N ILE A 110 12.54 0.44 -2.37
CA ILE A 110 13.59 1.23 -1.72
C ILE A 110 13.16 2.69 -1.60
N PHE A 111 12.61 3.28 -2.68
CA PHE A 111 12.12 4.67 -2.62
C PHE A 111 11.02 4.86 -1.57
N CYS A 112 10.13 3.89 -1.37
CA CYS A 112 9.15 3.95 -0.29
C CYS A 112 9.83 4.03 1.09
N GLY A 113 10.86 3.21 1.34
CA GLY A 113 11.65 3.27 2.58
C GLY A 113 12.40 4.59 2.76
N VAL A 114 12.99 5.11 1.67
CA VAL A 114 13.69 6.40 1.68
C VAL A 114 12.75 7.57 2.00
N ILE A 115 11.52 7.57 1.47
CA ILE A 115 10.52 8.59 1.82
C ILE A 115 10.26 8.55 3.32
N LEU A 116 10.02 7.38 3.91
CA LEU A 116 9.79 7.28 5.35
C LEU A 116 10.97 7.85 6.15
N ILE A 117 12.20 7.50 5.79
CA ILE A 117 13.43 7.97 6.45
C ILE A 117 13.57 9.50 6.36
N ILE A 118 13.34 10.11 5.19
CA ILE A 118 13.43 11.58 5.00
C ILE A 118 12.48 12.32 5.95
N PHE A 119 11.30 11.75 6.19
CA PHE A 119 10.32 12.33 7.11
C PHE A 119 10.52 11.90 8.58
N GLY A 120 11.63 11.22 8.88
CA GLY A 120 11.99 10.80 10.24
C GLY A 120 11.32 9.51 10.70
N ILE A 121 10.57 8.81 9.85
CA ILE A 121 9.96 7.51 10.18
C ILE A 121 10.97 6.41 9.86
N HIS A 122 11.63 5.89 10.90
CA HIS A 122 12.59 4.81 10.79
C HIS A 122 12.62 3.99 12.07
N ILE A 123 13.20 2.79 12.00
CA ILE A 123 13.35 1.91 13.15
C ILE A 123 14.53 2.41 13.98
N GLU A 124 14.29 2.87 15.22
CA GLU A 124 15.34 3.32 16.15
C GLU A 124 15.74 2.18 17.10
N TYR A 125 16.59 1.27 16.64
CA TYR A 125 17.05 0.13 17.46
C TYR A 125 18.52 0.27 17.83
N PHE A 126 19.38 0.48 16.84
CA PHE A 126 20.83 0.54 17.02
C PHE A 126 21.29 1.91 17.54
N SER A 127 20.67 3.00 17.08
CA SER A 127 20.95 4.36 17.57
C SER A 127 20.74 4.51 19.08
N VAL A 128 19.73 3.83 19.63
CA VAL A 128 19.45 3.79 21.07
C VAL A 128 20.53 3.02 21.84
N ALA A 129 21.02 1.91 21.27
CA ALA A 129 22.04 1.08 21.90
C ALA A 129 23.46 1.68 21.80
N SER A 130 23.78 2.34 20.69
CA SER A 130 25.05 3.01 20.47
C SER A 130 24.88 4.15 19.45
N PRO A 131 25.11 5.43 19.85
CA PRO A 131 24.88 6.58 18.98
C PRO A 131 25.67 6.58 17.66
N GLY A 132 26.75 5.78 17.53
CA GLY A 132 27.55 5.66 16.31
C GLY A 132 26.95 4.75 15.22
N LEU A 133 25.86 4.04 15.51
CA LEU A 133 25.29 2.99 14.63
C LEU A 133 23.98 3.40 13.94
N TRP A 134 23.66 4.69 13.89
CA TRP A 134 22.43 5.23 13.28
C TRP A 134 22.18 4.83 11.82
N TRP A 135 23.23 4.52 11.05
CA TRP A 135 23.09 4.10 9.66
C TRP A 135 22.51 2.68 9.51
N LEU A 136 22.68 1.81 10.54
CA LEU A 136 22.08 0.48 10.56
C LEU A 136 20.56 0.55 10.69
N ASP A 137 20.04 1.57 11.39
CA ASP A 137 18.60 1.80 11.54
C ASP A 137 17.93 2.12 10.19
N TYR A 138 18.60 2.92 9.34
CA TYR A 138 18.13 3.20 7.98
C TYR A 138 18.17 1.95 7.10
N GLY A 139 19.26 1.18 7.16
CA GLY A 139 19.38 -0.09 6.45
C GLY A 139 18.30 -1.09 6.86
N LEU A 140 18.05 -1.21 8.17
CA LEU A 140 17.01 -2.04 8.73
C LEU A 140 15.61 -1.59 8.28
N THR A 141 15.37 -0.28 8.24
CA THR A 141 14.09 0.30 7.79
C THR A 141 13.81 -0.04 6.32
N ILE A 142 14.81 0.13 5.44
CA ILE A 142 14.67 -0.22 4.01
C ILE A 142 14.45 -1.72 3.86
N PHE A 143 15.26 -2.54 4.54
CA PHE A 143 15.12 -3.99 4.52
C PHE A 143 13.72 -4.43 4.98
N TRP A 144 13.20 -3.82 6.04
CA TRP A 144 11.87 -4.10 6.56
C TRP A 144 10.77 -3.73 5.56
N VAL A 145 10.83 -2.54 4.97
CA VAL A 145 9.84 -2.09 3.96
C VAL A 145 9.84 -3.03 2.76
N VAL A 146 11.02 -3.33 2.20
CA VAL A 146 11.16 -4.25 1.06
C VAL A 146 10.69 -5.66 1.44
N GLY A 147 11.05 -6.15 2.62
CA GLY A 147 10.64 -7.47 3.12
C GLY A 147 9.13 -7.60 3.25
N MET A 148 8.47 -6.59 3.84
CA MET A 148 7.02 -6.55 3.98
C MET A 148 6.28 -6.49 2.63
N MET A 149 6.88 -5.88 1.61
CA MET A 149 6.27 -5.77 0.27
C MET A 149 6.49 -6.99 -0.63
N ASN A 150 7.45 -7.87 -0.30
CA ASN A 150 7.75 -9.08 -1.09
C ASN A 150 7.40 -10.39 -0.36
N SER A 151 6.98 -10.32 0.92
CA SER A 151 6.44 -11.47 1.65
C SER A 151 5.04 -11.84 1.19
#